data_AF-A0A376DQH4-F1
#
_entry.id   AF-A0A376DQH4-F1
#
_cell.length_a   1.000
_cell.length_b   1.000
_cell.length_c   1.000
_cell.angle_alpha   90.00
_cell.angle_beta   90.00
_cell.angle_gamma   90.00
#
_symmetry.space_group_name_H-M   'P 1'
#
loop_
_entity.id
_entity.type
_entity.pdbx_description
1 polymer ?
#
loop_
_entity_poly.entity_id
_entity_poly.type
_entity_poly.pdbx_seq_one_letter_code
_entity_poly.pdbx_strand_id
1 'polypeptide(L)'
;MRYAQPSIEAGIQKLVDQGVSEIVLFPLYPQYAMSTTETVIEKAEEVRKKKFPKVKINYIQPFYNRDIYINCLAESIREKLPENFDALQFSYHGVPERHIYKTDPTNTCNLNDCCSRDSNPSHKFCYRHQCYKTTNLVIEKLNLPKEKTIVSFQSRLGKDKWIEPYTDETLETIPKKGVKNLAIVCPAFVSDCLETLEEISVEGKEQFQHGGGESFHYIPCLNDEDRWIDVVKILCEEKLNDFYLV
;
A
#
# COMPACT_ATOMS: atom_id res chain seq x y z
N MET A 1 -14.66 -5.11 7.82
CA MET A 1 -14.58 -4.04 6.81
C MET A 1 -15.01 -2.70 7.40
N ARG A 2 -14.37 -1.60 6.99
CA ARG A 2 -14.71 -0.24 7.45
C ARG A 2 -16.03 0.29 6.88
N TYR A 3 -16.28 -0.01 5.61
CA TYR A 3 -17.40 0.51 4.82
C TYR A 3 -18.25 -0.57 4.13
N ALA A 4 -17.99 -1.85 4.42
CA ALA A 4 -18.69 -2.99 3.84
C ALA A 4 -19.04 -4.03 4.92
N GLN A 5 -19.65 -5.15 4.52
CA GLN A 5 -19.88 -6.30 5.39
C GLN A 5 -18.81 -7.38 5.20
N PRO A 6 -18.43 -8.12 6.25
CA PRO A 6 -18.84 -7.93 7.65
C PRO A 6 -18.25 -6.64 8.25
N SER A 7 -19.00 -5.96 9.12
CA SER A 7 -18.53 -4.75 9.83
C SER A 7 -17.44 -5.07 10.87
N ILE A 8 -16.66 -4.05 11.29
CA ILE A 8 -15.66 -4.20 12.37
C ILE A 8 -16.33 -4.72 13.66
N GLU A 9 -17.52 -4.23 13.99
CA GLU A 9 -18.27 -4.68 15.16
C GLU A 9 -18.65 -6.16 15.07
N ALA A 10 -19.17 -6.61 13.92
CA ALA A 10 -19.51 -8.01 13.72
C ALA A 10 -18.28 -8.91 13.84
N GLY A 11 -17.13 -8.45 13.35
CA GLY A 11 -15.85 -9.16 13.50
C GLY A 11 -15.43 -9.31 14.96
N ILE A 12 -15.47 -8.22 15.75
CA ILE A 12 -15.14 -8.26 17.18
C ILE A 12 -16.14 -9.15 17.93
N GLN A 13 -17.45 -8.99 17.69
CA GLN A 13 -18.49 -9.80 18.34
C GLN A 13 -18.26 -11.29 18.12
N LYS A 14 -17.96 -11.72 16.87
CA LYS A 14 -17.70 -13.12 16.54
C LYS A 14 -16.53 -13.71 17.33
N LEU A 15 -15.50 -12.93 17.62
CA LEU A 15 -14.36 -13.37 18.44
C LEU A 15 -14.74 -13.41 19.93
N VAL A 16 -15.46 -12.41 20.41
CA VAL A 16 -15.95 -12.34 21.80
C VAL A 16 -16.89 -13.51 22.12
N ASP A 17 -17.77 -13.88 21.18
CA ASP A 17 -18.68 -15.03 21.32
C ASP A 17 -17.93 -16.36 21.47
N GLN A 18 -16.66 -16.42 21.04
CA GLN A 18 -15.75 -17.55 21.23
C GLN A 18 -14.90 -17.44 22.51
N GLY A 19 -15.14 -16.42 23.34
CA GLY A 19 -14.39 -16.18 24.58
C GLY A 19 -13.09 -15.39 24.40
N VAL A 20 -12.82 -14.82 23.23
CA VAL A 20 -11.60 -14.04 22.98
C VAL A 20 -11.70 -12.66 23.64
N SER A 21 -10.72 -12.33 24.49
CA SER A 21 -10.61 -11.02 25.16
C SER A 21 -9.43 -10.16 24.69
N GLU A 22 -8.52 -10.73 23.92
CA GLU A 22 -7.31 -10.08 23.41
C GLU A 22 -7.27 -10.27 21.90
N ILE A 23 -7.30 -9.16 21.15
CA ILE A 23 -7.45 -9.16 19.69
C ILE A 23 -6.30 -8.38 19.07
N VAL A 24 -5.69 -8.95 18.03
CA VAL A 24 -4.81 -8.20 17.14
C VAL A 24 -5.63 -7.68 15.95
N LEU A 25 -5.64 -6.37 15.77
CA LEU A 25 -6.17 -5.71 14.59
C LEU A 25 -5.05 -5.57 13.54
N PHE A 26 -5.23 -6.20 12.39
CA PHE A 26 -4.34 -6.09 11.23
C PHE A 26 -5.02 -5.23 10.15
N PRO A 27 -4.69 -3.93 10.02
CA PRO A 27 -5.03 -3.17 8.82
C PRO A 27 -4.25 -3.71 7.62
N LEU A 28 -4.94 -4.19 6.58
CA LEU A 28 -4.33 -4.75 5.36
C LEU A 28 -3.77 -3.67 4.41
N TYR A 29 -3.15 -2.64 4.98
CA TYR A 29 -2.51 -1.54 4.27
C TYR A 29 -1.04 -1.48 4.69
N PRO A 30 -0.08 -1.73 3.78
CA PRO A 30 1.34 -1.68 4.14
C PRO A 30 1.77 -0.28 4.55
N GLN A 31 1.32 0.75 3.82
CA GLN A 31 1.62 2.16 4.08
C GLN A 31 0.50 2.82 4.90
N TYR A 32 0.89 3.75 5.77
CA TYR A 32 -0.02 4.61 6.50
C TYR A 32 -0.68 5.62 5.57
N ALA A 33 -2.01 5.72 5.66
CA ALA A 33 -2.75 6.90 5.21
C ALA A 33 -3.86 7.22 6.21
N MET A 34 -4.14 8.52 6.37
CA MET A 34 -5.24 9.01 7.20
C MET A 34 -6.58 8.42 6.77
N SER A 35 -6.81 8.26 5.47
CA SER A 35 -8.05 7.72 4.89
C SER A 35 -8.25 6.22 5.09
N THR A 36 -7.21 5.47 5.44
CA THR A 36 -7.26 4.00 5.56
C THR A 36 -6.93 3.53 6.96
N THR A 37 -5.64 3.46 7.29
CA THR A 37 -5.12 2.89 8.54
C THR A 37 -5.70 3.61 9.76
N GLU A 38 -5.66 4.94 9.76
CA GLU A 38 -6.15 5.75 10.87
C GLU A 38 -7.66 5.59 11.08
N THR A 39 -8.48 5.70 10.03
CA THR A 39 -9.94 5.55 10.17
C THR A 39 -10.38 4.16 10.63
N VAL A 40 -9.61 3.11 10.29
CA VAL A 40 -9.88 1.74 10.73
C VAL A 40 -9.57 1.57 12.21
N ILE A 41 -8.40 2.06 12.66
CA ILE A 41 -7.98 1.98 14.06
C ILE A 41 -8.95 2.78 14.94
N GLU A 42 -9.26 4.02 14.56
CA GLU A 42 -10.21 4.86 15.30
C GLU A 42 -11.59 4.20 15.41
N LYS A 43 -12.09 3.60 14.33
CA LYS A 43 -13.38 2.92 14.35
C LYS A 43 -13.36 1.68 15.24
N ALA A 44 -12.30 0.89 15.17
CA ALA A 44 -12.16 -0.29 16.03
C ALA A 44 -12.13 0.11 17.51
N GLU A 45 -11.40 1.16 17.86
CA GLU A 45 -11.36 1.69 19.23
C GLU A 45 -12.71 2.26 19.69
N GLU A 46 -13.41 2.99 18.82
CA GLU A 46 -14.77 3.49 19.10
C GLU A 46 -15.73 2.34 19.44
N VAL A 47 -15.73 1.29 18.61
CA VAL A 47 -16.58 0.10 18.79
C VAL A 47 -16.19 -0.66 20.06
N ARG A 48 -14.89 -0.89 20.27
CA ARG A 48 -14.35 -1.57 21.46
C ARG A 48 -14.78 -0.86 22.73
N LYS A 49 -14.56 0.46 22.83
CA LYS A 49 -14.93 1.25 24.02
C LYS A 49 -16.44 1.20 24.29
N LYS A 50 -17.27 1.25 23.25
CA LYS A 50 -18.72 1.32 23.37
C LYS A 50 -19.37 -0.04 23.70
N LYS A 51 -18.90 -1.12 23.08
CA LYS A 51 -19.58 -2.43 23.12
C LYS A 51 -18.78 -3.54 23.79
N PHE A 52 -17.45 -3.42 23.79
CA PHE A 52 -16.54 -4.46 24.27
C PHE A 52 -15.49 -3.90 25.24
N PRO A 53 -15.88 -3.20 26.32
CA PRO A 53 -14.94 -2.44 27.16
C PRO A 53 -13.87 -3.30 27.86
N LYS A 54 -14.13 -4.60 28.00
CA LYS A 54 -13.19 -5.58 28.58
C LYS A 54 -12.21 -6.17 27.57
N VAL A 55 -12.46 -5.98 26.27
CA VAL A 55 -11.58 -6.47 25.21
C VAL A 55 -10.40 -5.51 25.07
N LYS A 56 -9.20 -6.09 24.97
CA LYS A 56 -7.97 -5.37 24.61
C LYS A 56 -7.71 -5.56 23.12
N ILE A 57 -7.36 -4.47 22.43
CA ILE A 57 -7.00 -4.51 21.02
C ILE A 57 -5.60 -3.92 20.87
N ASN A 58 -4.68 -4.71 20.31
CA ASN A 58 -3.39 -4.24 19.81
C ASN A 58 -3.46 -4.15 18.30
N TYR A 59 -2.84 -3.14 17.70
CA TYR A 59 -2.88 -2.93 16.25
C TYR A 59 -1.48 -3.03 15.64
N ILE A 60 -1.43 -3.70 14.49
CA ILE A 60 -0.21 -3.77 13.68
C ILE A 60 0.02 -2.39 13.06
N GLN A 61 1.24 -1.88 13.25
CA GLN A 61 1.67 -0.61 12.65
C GLN A 61 1.88 -0.79 11.13
N PRO A 62 1.87 0.30 10.35
CA PRO A 62 2.31 0.26 8.95
C PRO A 62 3.60 -0.53 8.79
N PHE A 63 3.59 -1.51 7.89
CA PHE A 63 4.65 -2.51 7.73
C PHE A 63 5.39 -2.40 6.38
N TYR A 64 5.19 -1.29 5.66
CA TYR A 64 5.76 -1.01 4.34
C TYR A 64 7.28 -1.21 4.21
N ASN A 65 8.04 -1.07 5.29
CA ASN A 65 9.50 -1.22 5.33
C ASN A 65 9.98 -2.43 6.15
N ARG A 66 9.08 -3.35 6.52
CA ARG A 66 9.45 -4.59 7.20
C ARG A 66 10.16 -5.50 6.22
N ASP A 67 11.37 -5.97 6.56
CA ASP A 67 12.16 -6.82 5.66
C ASP A 67 11.41 -8.08 5.20
N ILE A 68 10.64 -8.72 6.10
CA ILE A 68 9.83 -9.89 5.75
C ILE A 68 8.76 -9.58 4.68
N TYR A 69 8.16 -8.39 4.73
CA TYR A 69 7.17 -7.94 3.75
C TYR A 69 7.85 -7.54 2.44
N ILE A 70 8.96 -6.80 2.50
CA ILE A 70 9.72 -6.40 1.33
C ILE A 70 10.25 -7.62 0.57
N ASN A 71 10.79 -8.62 1.28
CA ASN A 71 11.23 -9.87 0.66
C ASN A 71 10.05 -10.57 0.00
N CYS A 72 8.92 -10.76 0.71
CA CYS A 72 7.70 -11.34 0.15
C CYS A 72 7.25 -10.65 -1.16
N LEU A 73 7.16 -9.32 -1.15
CA LEU A 73 6.75 -8.52 -2.30
C LEU A 73 7.76 -8.61 -3.45
N ALA A 74 9.06 -8.52 -3.16
CA ALA A 74 10.10 -8.63 -4.17
C ALA A 74 10.14 -10.02 -4.82
N GLU A 75 10.02 -11.10 -4.03
CA GLU A 75 9.97 -12.46 -4.58
C GLU A 75 8.72 -12.67 -5.46
N SER A 76 7.55 -12.20 -5.01
CA SER A 76 6.31 -12.27 -5.80
C SER A 76 6.42 -11.52 -7.12
N ILE A 77 6.99 -10.30 -7.10
CA ILE A 77 7.26 -9.54 -8.32
C ILE A 77 8.26 -10.27 -9.20
N ARG A 78 9.36 -10.78 -8.67
CA ARG A 78 10.41 -11.45 -9.46
C ARG A 78 9.88 -12.63 -10.25
N GLU A 79 9.01 -13.44 -9.64
CA GLU A 79 8.43 -14.63 -10.28
C GLU A 79 7.48 -14.30 -11.43
N LYS A 80 6.85 -13.13 -11.37
CA LYS A 80 5.83 -12.70 -12.34
C LYS A 80 6.36 -11.67 -13.34
N LEU A 81 7.53 -11.10 -13.07
CA LEU A 81 8.14 -10.11 -13.95
C LEU A 81 8.54 -10.76 -15.28
N PRO A 82 8.13 -10.22 -16.44
CA PRO A 82 8.54 -10.78 -17.73
C PRO A 82 10.05 -10.61 -17.94
N GLU A 83 10.67 -11.51 -18.71
CA GLU A 83 12.10 -11.40 -19.03
C GLU A 83 12.44 -10.10 -19.78
N ASN A 84 11.57 -9.70 -20.70
CA ASN A 84 11.75 -8.50 -21.52
C ASN A 84 10.76 -7.41 -21.10
N PHE A 85 11.29 -6.35 -20.48
CA PHE A 85 10.56 -5.12 -20.19
C PHE A 85 11.50 -3.91 -20.20
N ASP A 86 10.94 -2.77 -20.56
CA ASP A 86 11.66 -1.49 -20.60
C ASP A 86 11.59 -0.80 -19.23
N ALA A 87 10.43 -0.85 -18.56
CA ALA A 87 10.24 -0.25 -17.24
C ALA A 87 9.29 -1.08 -16.35
N LEU A 88 9.53 -1.01 -15.03
CA LEU A 88 8.64 -1.48 -13.98
C LEU A 88 8.02 -0.26 -13.29
N GLN A 89 6.71 -0.12 -13.41
CA GLN A 89 5.93 0.95 -12.77
C GLN A 89 5.30 0.46 -11.47
N PHE A 90 5.51 1.22 -10.40
CA PHE A 90 4.83 1.06 -9.12
C PHE A 90 3.72 2.10 -9.04
N SER A 91 2.48 1.63 -9.19
CA SER A 91 1.26 2.46 -9.14
C SER A 91 0.66 2.39 -7.73
N TYR A 92 0.60 3.51 -7.02
CA TYR A 92 0.02 3.60 -5.67
C TYR A 92 -1.31 4.35 -5.73
N HIS A 93 -2.28 4.04 -4.87
CA HIS A 93 -3.49 4.88 -4.81
C HIS A 93 -3.12 6.31 -4.37
N GLY A 94 -3.54 7.31 -5.12
CA GLY A 94 -3.28 8.71 -4.83
C GLY A 94 -3.98 9.18 -3.56
N VAL A 95 -3.49 10.27 -2.98
CA VAL A 95 -4.20 10.99 -1.93
C VAL A 95 -4.14 12.50 -2.22
N PRO A 96 -5.13 13.28 -1.77
CA PRO A 96 -5.04 14.74 -1.84
C PRO A 96 -3.79 15.24 -1.11
N GLU A 97 -3.10 16.23 -1.68
CA GLU A 97 -1.88 16.81 -1.07
C GLU A 97 -2.13 17.30 0.35
N ARG A 98 -3.33 17.85 0.61
CA ARG A 98 -3.76 18.29 1.93
C ARG A 98 -3.73 17.20 2.99
N HIS A 99 -3.87 15.92 2.62
CA HIS A 99 -3.73 14.81 3.57
C HIS A 99 -2.28 14.68 4.01
N ILE A 100 -1.33 14.78 3.08
CA ILE A 100 0.11 14.71 3.39
C ILE A 100 0.49 15.83 4.37
N TYR A 101 0.08 17.06 4.08
CA TYR A 101 0.36 18.20 4.96
C TYR A 101 -0.30 18.05 6.34
N LYS A 102 -1.56 17.59 6.39
CA LYS A 102 -2.29 17.44 7.66
C LYS A 102 -1.66 16.38 8.58
N THR A 103 -1.07 15.34 8.00
CA THR A 103 -0.40 14.26 8.76
C THR A 103 1.04 14.58 9.13
N ASP A 104 1.61 15.70 8.67
CA ASP A 104 3.00 16.07 8.92
C ASP A 104 3.15 16.75 10.30
N PRO A 105 3.71 16.08 11.32
CA PRO A 105 3.88 16.67 12.65
C PRO A 105 4.96 17.78 12.68
N THR A 106 5.80 17.89 11.66
CA THR A 106 6.92 18.84 11.60
C THR A 106 6.61 20.06 10.74
N ASN A 107 5.58 20.01 9.89
CA ASN A 107 5.29 21.00 8.85
C ASN A 107 6.51 21.29 7.94
N THR A 108 7.30 20.27 7.60
CA THR A 108 8.50 20.39 6.75
C THR A 108 8.35 19.76 5.37
N CYS A 109 7.22 19.11 5.10
CA CYS A 109 6.95 18.49 3.81
C CYS A 109 6.84 19.53 2.70
N ASN A 110 7.58 19.32 1.62
CA ASN A 110 7.54 20.14 0.41
C ASN A 110 7.07 19.36 -0.83
N LEU A 111 6.58 18.12 -0.64
CA LEU A 111 6.20 17.16 -1.69
C LEU A 111 7.27 16.91 -2.77
N ASN A 112 8.50 17.31 -2.52
CA ASN A 112 9.60 17.23 -3.47
C ASN A 112 10.70 16.34 -2.89
N ASP A 113 11.85 16.93 -2.55
CA ASP A 113 13.04 16.23 -2.06
C ASP A 113 12.92 15.73 -0.61
N CYS A 114 11.89 16.14 0.15
CA CYS A 114 11.76 15.80 1.57
C CYS A 114 11.61 14.29 1.82
N CYS A 115 11.19 13.54 0.81
CA CYS A 115 11.07 12.08 0.89
C CYS A 115 12.44 11.37 0.88
N SER A 116 13.49 12.06 0.42
CA SER A 116 14.86 11.52 0.29
C SER A 116 15.81 11.99 1.41
N ARG A 117 15.34 12.82 2.34
CA ARG A 117 16.13 13.26 3.50
C ARG A 117 16.33 12.10 4.48
N ASP A 118 17.48 12.02 5.13
CA ASP A 118 17.68 11.04 6.19
C ASP A 118 16.91 11.44 7.45
N SER A 119 16.10 10.50 7.97
CA SER A 119 15.40 10.57 9.25
C SER A 119 14.57 11.85 9.49
N ASN A 120 13.33 11.87 8.97
CA ASN A 120 12.33 12.88 9.32
C ASN A 120 11.19 12.24 10.15
N PRO A 121 10.82 12.79 11.32
CA PRO A 121 9.68 12.30 12.11
C PRO A 121 8.39 12.12 11.30
N SER A 122 8.19 12.92 10.26
CA SER A 122 7.02 12.86 9.37
C SER A 122 6.97 11.64 8.47
N HIS A 123 8.10 10.96 8.23
CA HIS A 123 8.15 9.75 7.41
C HIS A 123 7.27 8.63 7.97
N LYS A 124 7.09 8.59 9.30
CA LYS A 124 6.18 7.66 9.97
C LYS A 124 4.71 7.84 9.57
N PHE A 125 4.32 9.04 9.14
CA PHE A 125 2.93 9.39 8.81
C PHE A 125 2.74 9.87 7.36
N CYS A 126 3.81 9.96 6.58
CA CYS A 126 3.76 10.44 5.21
C CYS A 126 3.58 9.28 4.22
N TYR A 127 2.35 9.10 3.73
CA TYR A 127 2.02 8.07 2.74
C TYR A 127 2.96 8.08 1.53
N ARG A 128 3.20 9.26 0.94
CA ARG A 128 4.07 9.42 -0.23
C ARG A 128 5.49 8.90 0.05
N HIS A 129 6.09 9.28 1.17
CA HIS A 129 7.41 8.78 1.55
C HIS A 129 7.42 7.26 1.67
N GLN A 130 6.41 6.67 2.30
CA GLN A 130 6.32 5.22 2.50
C GLN A 130 6.18 4.47 1.17
N CYS A 131 5.47 5.04 0.18
CA CYS A 131 5.39 4.50 -1.18
C CYS A 131 6.77 4.49 -1.87
N TYR A 132 7.50 5.62 -1.84
CA TYR A 132 8.85 5.67 -2.40
C TYR A 132 9.83 4.75 -1.65
N LYS A 133 9.72 4.65 -0.32
CA LYS A 133 10.56 3.76 0.49
C LYS A 133 10.29 2.29 0.18
N THR A 134 9.03 1.89 0.04
CA THR A 134 8.63 0.54 -0.40
C THR A 134 9.27 0.23 -1.75
N THR A 135 9.07 1.12 -2.73
CA THR A 135 9.63 0.98 -4.08
C THR A 135 11.14 0.79 -4.03
N ASN A 136 11.86 1.68 -3.35
CA ASN A 136 13.32 1.64 -3.26
C ASN A 136 13.84 0.33 -2.66
N LEU A 137 13.20 -0.15 -1.59
CA LEU A 137 13.58 -1.42 -0.95
C LEU A 137 13.30 -2.63 -1.85
N VAL A 138 12.18 -2.62 -2.58
CA VAL A 138 11.83 -3.70 -3.53
C VAL A 138 12.79 -3.73 -4.70
N ILE A 139 13.09 -2.59 -5.34
CA ILE A 139 14.00 -2.57 -6.50
C ILE A 139 15.43 -2.94 -6.12
N GLU A 140 15.86 -2.62 -4.89
CA GLU A 140 17.15 -3.06 -4.34
C GLU A 140 17.20 -4.60 -4.27
N LYS A 141 16.14 -5.24 -3.75
CA LYS A 141 16.03 -6.71 -3.70
C LYS A 141 15.94 -7.36 -5.08
N LEU A 142 15.31 -6.68 -6.04
CA LEU A 142 15.21 -7.14 -7.42
C LEU A 142 16.49 -6.90 -8.22
N ASN A 143 17.49 -6.18 -7.67
CA ASN A 143 18.66 -5.68 -8.39
C ASN A 143 18.28 -4.89 -9.65
N LEU A 144 17.19 -4.12 -9.58
CA LEU A 144 16.70 -3.32 -10.70
C LEU A 144 17.33 -1.92 -10.72
N PRO A 145 17.82 -1.45 -11.89
CA PRO A 145 18.27 -0.08 -12.04
C PRO A 145 17.15 0.93 -11.76
N LYS A 146 17.47 2.04 -11.10
CA LYS A 146 16.50 3.10 -10.79
C LYS A 146 15.90 3.71 -12.07
N GLU A 147 16.66 3.72 -13.15
CA GLU A 147 16.28 4.25 -14.47
C GLU A 147 15.17 3.42 -15.13
N LYS A 148 15.05 2.14 -14.76
CA LYS A 148 13.95 1.26 -15.18
C LYS A 148 12.73 1.34 -14.26
N THR A 149 12.76 2.17 -13.22
CA THR A 149 11.72 2.24 -12.20
C THR A 149 10.90 3.51 -12.34
N ILE A 150 9.57 3.36 -12.36
CA ILE A 150 8.64 4.49 -12.39
C ILE A 150 7.74 4.38 -11.16
N VAL A 151 7.48 5.51 -10.49
CA VAL A 151 6.49 5.59 -9.40
C VAL A 151 5.43 6.59 -9.82
N SER A 152 4.16 6.21 -9.71
CA SER A 152 3.02 7.07 -9.98
C SER A 152 1.86 6.81 -9.02
N PHE A 153 0.87 7.70 -9.06
CA PHE A 153 -0.28 7.68 -8.18
C PHE A 153 -1.59 7.64 -8.99
N GLN A 154 -2.37 6.58 -8.81
CA GLN A 154 -3.63 6.31 -9.50
C GLN A 154 -4.83 6.86 -8.73
N SER A 155 -6.03 6.76 -9.31
CA SER A 155 -7.31 7.03 -8.64
C SER A 155 -7.39 8.42 -7.98
N ARG A 156 -7.70 9.45 -8.78
CA ARG A 156 -7.91 10.84 -8.32
C ARG A 156 -9.36 11.28 -8.51
N LEU A 157 -9.92 11.98 -7.53
CA LEU A 157 -11.31 12.41 -7.52
C LEU A 157 -11.47 13.87 -7.07
N GLY A 158 -12.46 14.56 -7.63
CA GLY A 158 -12.79 15.94 -7.26
C GLY A 158 -11.81 16.97 -7.82
N LYS A 159 -11.74 18.13 -7.17
CA LYS A 159 -10.99 19.31 -7.65
C LYS A 159 -9.76 19.65 -6.81
N ASP A 160 -9.56 18.95 -5.69
CA ASP A 160 -8.36 19.13 -4.86
C ASP A 160 -7.11 18.76 -5.67
N LYS A 161 -5.94 19.29 -5.30
CA LYS A 161 -4.67 18.79 -5.83
C LYS A 161 -4.32 17.45 -5.19
N TRP A 162 -3.86 16.51 -6.02
CA TRP A 162 -3.47 15.16 -5.62
C TRP A 162 -1.96 15.00 -5.77
N ILE A 163 -1.38 14.04 -5.05
CA ILE A 163 0.04 13.76 -5.17
C ILE A 163 0.40 13.24 -6.58
N GLU A 164 1.50 13.76 -7.09
CA GLU A 164 2.03 13.49 -8.43
C GLU A 164 3.28 12.60 -8.39
N PRO A 165 3.61 11.89 -9.49
CA PRO A 165 2.97 11.96 -10.83
C PRO A 165 1.73 11.07 -10.96
N TYR A 166 0.77 11.46 -11.80
CA TYR A 166 -0.47 10.69 -12.00
C TYR A 166 -0.27 9.49 -12.90
N THR A 167 -0.89 8.36 -12.55
CA THR A 167 -0.73 7.10 -13.29
C THR A 167 -1.28 7.20 -14.72
N ASP A 168 -2.46 7.77 -14.91
CA ASP A 168 -3.10 7.97 -16.24
C ASP A 168 -2.19 8.77 -17.20
N GLU A 169 -1.71 9.93 -16.75
CA GLU A 169 -0.79 10.77 -17.53
C GLU A 169 0.57 10.08 -17.74
N THR A 170 1.04 9.30 -16.78
CA THR A 170 2.28 8.52 -16.92
C THR A 170 2.13 7.47 -18.03
N LEU A 171 1.04 6.70 -18.03
CA LEU A 171 0.78 5.65 -19.02
C LEU A 171 0.65 6.21 -20.44
N GLU A 172 0.08 7.41 -20.60
CA GLU A 172 -0.01 8.09 -21.91
C GLU A 172 1.33 8.65 -22.43
N THR A 173 2.29 8.95 -21.53
CA THR A 173 3.49 9.71 -21.86
C THR A 173 4.74 8.86 -21.99
N ILE A 174 4.89 7.79 -21.20
CA ILE A 174 6.09 6.95 -21.22
C ILE A 174 6.31 6.21 -22.55
N PRO A 175 5.29 5.81 -23.35
CA PRO A 175 5.56 5.20 -24.65
C PRO A 175 6.15 6.15 -25.68
N LYS A 176 5.84 7.45 -25.56
CA LYS A 176 6.43 8.53 -26.35
C LYS A 176 7.90 8.77 -25.99
N LYS A 177 8.32 8.32 -24.81
CA LYS A 177 9.71 8.36 -24.31
C LYS A 177 10.48 7.05 -24.57
N GLY A 178 9.89 6.11 -25.32
CA GLY A 178 10.55 4.87 -25.73
C GLY A 178 10.23 3.63 -24.90
N VAL A 179 9.38 3.73 -23.87
CA VAL A 179 8.92 2.55 -23.10
C VAL A 179 7.85 1.82 -23.91
N LYS A 180 8.21 0.69 -24.54
CA LYS A 180 7.27 -0.13 -25.35
C LYS A 180 6.72 -1.31 -24.58
N ASN A 181 7.48 -1.82 -23.62
CA ASN A 181 7.15 -3.00 -22.82
C ASN A 181 7.11 -2.61 -21.34
N LEU A 182 5.92 -2.48 -20.79
CA LEU A 182 5.69 -2.06 -19.40
C LEU A 182 5.26 -3.24 -18.53
N ALA A 183 5.93 -3.41 -17.40
CA ALA A 183 5.39 -4.16 -16.26
C ALA A 183 4.87 -3.17 -15.22
N ILE A 184 3.75 -3.48 -14.56
CA ILE A 184 3.15 -2.60 -13.55
C ILE A 184 2.65 -3.39 -12.33
N VAL A 185 2.84 -2.83 -11.14
CA VAL A 185 2.45 -3.42 -9.85
C VAL A 185 1.76 -2.38 -8.95
N CYS A 186 0.84 -2.83 -8.10
CA CYS A 186 0.03 -1.99 -7.20
C CYS A 186 0.28 -2.29 -5.70
N PRO A 187 1.48 -1.99 -5.14
CA PRO A 187 1.92 -2.44 -3.81
C PRO A 187 1.25 -1.71 -2.62
N ALA A 188 0.32 -0.78 -2.89
CA ALA A 188 -0.55 -0.22 -1.87
C ALA A 188 -1.66 -1.20 -1.45
N PHE A 189 -1.91 -2.23 -2.27
CA PHE A 189 -2.92 -3.27 -2.06
C PHE A 189 -2.23 -4.63 -1.91
N VAL A 190 -2.65 -5.39 -0.90
CA VAL A 190 -2.18 -6.77 -0.69
C VAL A 190 -3.08 -7.80 -1.39
N SER A 191 -4.26 -7.39 -1.85
CA SER A 191 -5.20 -8.23 -2.59
C SER A 191 -5.81 -7.41 -3.72
N ASP A 192 -6.13 -8.08 -4.82
CA ASP A 192 -6.74 -7.45 -5.97
C ASP A 192 -8.12 -6.87 -5.66
N CYS A 193 -8.39 -5.72 -6.26
CA CYS A 193 -9.63 -4.98 -6.10
C CYS A 193 -9.99 -4.26 -7.42
N LEU A 194 -11.04 -3.45 -7.38
CA LEU A 194 -11.52 -2.73 -8.57
C LEU A 194 -10.42 -1.83 -9.15
N GLU A 195 -9.70 -1.14 -8.27
CA GLU A 195 -8.63 -0.23 -8.61
C GLU A 195 -7.40 -0.93 -9.23
N THR A 196 -7.22 -2.24 -9.01
CA THR A 196 -6.11 -2.98 -9.64
C THR A 196 -6.55 -3.70 -10.91
N LEU A 197 -7.69 -4.39 -10.87
CA LEU A 197 -8.15 -5.20 -12.00
C LEU A 197 -8.78 -4.36 -13.11
N GLU A 198 -9.62 -3.38 -12.78
CA GLU A 198 -10.28 -2.56 -13.79
C GLU A 198 -9.42 -1.37 -14.18
N GLU A 199 -9.12 -0.48 -13.21
CA GLU A 199 -8.43 0.78 -13.50
C GLU A 199 -7.01 0.57 -14.05
N ILE A 200 -6.26 -0.41 -13.52
CA ILE A 200 -4.89 -0.65 -13.98
C ILE A 200 -4.81 -1.73 -15.05
N SER A 201 -5.34 -2.92 -14.80
CA SER A 201 -5.15 -4.04 -15.73
C SER A 201 -5.99 -3.92 -17.01
N VAL A 202 -7.10 -3.19 -16.99
CA VAL A 202 -7.94 -2.96 -18.18
C VAL A 202 -7.75 -1.54 -18.72
N GLU A 203 -8.19 -0.51 -18.00
CA GLU A 203 -8.16 0.88 -18.50
C GLU A 203 -6.73 1.38 -18.70
N GLY A 204 -5.83 1.14 -17.73
CA GLY A 204 -4.42 1.52 -17.81
C GLY A 204 -3.68 0.85 -18.97
N LYS A 205 -4.03 -0.40 -19.30
CA LYS A 205 -3.52 -1.10 -20.49
C LYS A 205 -3.93 -0.39 -21.77
N GLU A 206 -5.20 -0.02 -21.90
CA GLU A 206 -5.71 0.71 -23.06
C GLU A 206 -5.02 2.07 -23.21
N GLN A 207 -4.85 2.81 -22.10
CA GLN A 207 -4.14 4.10 -22.08
C GLN A 207 -2.68 3.96 -22.58
N PHE A 208 -1.95 2.96 -22.06
CA PHE A 208 -0.58 2.70 -22.47
C PHE A 208 -0.47 2.33 -23.95
N GLN A 209 -1.37 1.47 -24.44
CA GLN A 209 -1.40 1.06 -25.84
C GLN A 209 -1.78 2.22 -26.78
N HIS A 210 -2.77 3.04 -26.42
CA HIS A 210 -3.10 4.26 -27.16
C HIS A 210 -1.97 5.28 -27.16
N GLY A 211 -1.17 5.35 -26.09
CA GLY A 211 0.05 6.15 -26.02
C GLY A 211 1.17 5.68 -26.97
N GLY A 212 1.03 4.49 -27.57
CA GLY A 212 1.99 3.87 -28.49
C GLY A 212 2.86 2.79 -27.85
N GLY A 213 2.45 2.24 -26.70
CA GLY A 213 3.06 1.07 -26.07
C GLY A 213 2.67 -0.23 -26.79
N GLU A 214 3.50 -1.27 -26.66
CA GLU A 214 3.33 -2.54 -27.37
C GLU A 214 2.89 -3.65 -26.41
N SER A 215 3.62 -3.85 -25.30
CA SER A 215 3.34 -4.87 -24.30
C SER A 215 3.06 -4.26 -22.94
N PHE A 216 2.00 -4.72 -22.29
CA PHE A 216 1.58 -4.30 -20.96
C PHE A 216 1.36 -5.54 -20.11
N HIS A 217 2.09 -5.62 -19.00
CA HIS A 217 2.05 -6.75 -18.08
C HIS A 217 1.67 -6.27 -16.67
N TYR A 218 0.43 -6.53 -16.28
CA TYR A 218 -0.02 -6.33 -14.91
C TYR A 218 0.48 -7.46 -14.02
N ILE A 219 1.13 -7.12 -12.90
CA ILE A 219 1.57 -8.07 -11.87
C ILE A 219 0.50 -8.09 -10.76
N PRO A 220 -0.22 -9.21 -10.57
CA PRO A 220 -1.23 -9.36 -9.52
C PRO A 220 -0.67 -9.07 -8.12
N CYS A 221 -1.54 -8.57 -7.25
CA CYS A 221 -1.27 -8.43 -5.83
C CYS A 221 -0.88 -9.77 -5.16
N LEU A 222 -0.45 -9.70 -3.90
CA LEU A 222 -0.03 -10.87 -3.12
C LEU A 222 -1.16 -11.91 -2.93
N ASN A 223 -2.42 -11.45 -2.93
CA ASN A 223 -3.62 -12.29 -2.87
C ASN A 223 -3.54 -13.36 -1.78
N ASP A 224 -3.56 -14.64 -2.18
CA ASP A 224 -3.54 -15.82 -1.33
C ASP A 224 -2.20 -16.56 -1.37
N GLU A 225 -1.12 -15.91 -1.77
CA GLU A 225 0.21 -16.51 -1.75
C GLU A 225 0.62 -16.96 -0.34
N ASP A 226 1.10 -18.20 -0.23
CA ASP A 226 1.55 -18.77 1.06
C ASP A 226 2.57 -17.88 1.78
N ARG A 227 3.52 -17.30 1.04
CA ARG A 227 4.53 -16.38 1.60
C ARG A 227 3.92 -15.13 2.22
N TRP A 228 2.82 -14.64 1.67
CA TRP A 228 2.11 -13.48 2.21
C TRP A 228 1.33 -13.87 3.46
N ILE A 229 0.67 -15.03 3.45
CA ILE A 229 0.00 -15.59 4.63
C ILE A 229 1.01 -15.78 5.78
N ASP A 230 2.22 -16.24 5.49
CA ASP A 230 3.31 -16.35 6.48
C ASP A 230 3.73 -14.99 7.05
N VAL A 231 3.84 -13.96 6.21
CA VAL A 231 4.10 -12.58 6.70
C VAL A 231 2.97 -12.12 7.62
N VAL A 232 1.71 -12.34 7.25
CA VAL A 232 0.55 -11.98 8.07
C VAL A 232 0.62 -12.68 9.44
N LYS A 233 0.91 -13.99 9.43
CA LYS A 233 1.08 -14.79 10.64
C LYS A 233 2.18 -14.22 11.54
N ILE A 234 3.38 -14.00 11.00
CA ILE A 234 4.53 -13.48 11.77
C ILE A 234 4.19 -12.14 12.41
N LEU A 235 3.63 -11.20 11.65
CA LEU A 235 3.27 -9.87 12.16
C LEU A 235 2.19 -9.95 13.26
N CYS A 236 1.23 -10.87 13.13
CA CYS A 236 0.23 -11.14 14.15
C CYS A 236 0.83 -11.76 15.42
N GLU A 237 1.71 -12.75 15.29
CA GLU A 237 2.39 -13.41 16.42
C GLU A 237 3.25 -12.43 17.21
N GLU A 238 4.02 -11.58 16.52
CA GLU A 238 4.76 -10.48 17.15
C GLU A 238 3.84 -9.56 17.95
N LYS A 239 2.67 -9.19 17.38
CA LYS A 239 1.72 -8.28 18.03
C LYS A 239 0.93 -8.93 19.16
N LEU A 240 0.74 -10.25 19.11
CA LEU A 240 0.13 -11.03 20.20
C LEU A 240 1.06 -11.06 21.42
N ASN A 241 2.37 -11.17 21.22
CA ASN A 241 3.33 -11.17 22.32
C ASN A 241 3.29 -9.89 23.17
N ASP A 242 2.90 -8.76 22.59
CA ASP A 242 2.74 -7.49 23.32
C ASP A 242 1.67 -7.56 24.43
N PHE A 243 0.76 -8.56 24.43
CA PHE A 243 -0.18 -8.76 25.55
C PHE A 243 0.47 -9.38 26.79
N TYR A 244 1.56 -10.12 26.62
CA TYR A 244 2.20 -10.91 27.68
C TYR A 244 3.47 -10.26 28.24
N LEU A 245 4.01 -9.23 27.57
CA LEU A 245 5.23 -8.51 27.96
C LEU A 245 4.96 -7.35 28.95
N VAL A 246 3.94 -7.49 29.82
CA VAL A 246 3.55 -6.49 30.83
C VAL A 246 4.18 -6.79 32.18
#